data_AF-A0A6I3X554-F1
#
_entry.id   AF-A0A6I3X554-F1
#
_cell.length_a   1.000
_cell.length_b   1.000
_cell.length_c   1.000
_cell.angle_alpha   90.00
_cell.angle_beta   90.00
_cell.angle_gamma   90.00
#
_symmetry.space_group_name_H-M   'P 1'
#
loop_
_entity.id
_entity.type
_entity.pdbx_description
1 polymer ?
#
loop_
_entity_poly.entity_id
_entity_poly.type
_entity_poly.pdbx_seq_one_letter_code
_entity_poly.pdbx_strand_id
1 'polypeptide(L)'
;MQYSYTIEPRADQLGGGWQLRLIQEGLEVGGGVFPVPAHDPVEGIDWWDALGEDDRAYWLTQAIEPTASEAFNAYLVASALADAEEHAKGWINSREQ
;
A
#
# COMPACT_ATOMS: atom_id res chain seq x y z
N MET A 1 6.95 24.96 11.24
CA MET A 1 7.84 23.89 10.75
C MET A 1 7.15 23.25 9.57
N GLN A 2 7.85 22.96 8.47
CA GLN A 2 7.25 22.30 7.31
C GLN A 2 7.44 20.78 7.44
N TYR A 3 6.34 20.04 7.44
CA TYR A 3 6.33 18.58 7.46
C TYR A 3 5.75 18.08 6.14
N SER A 4 6.48 17.19 5.50
CA SER A 4 6.08 16.56 4.24
C SER A 4 6.42 15.08 4.30
N TYR A 5 5.87 14.28 3.39
CA TYR A 5 6.24 12.89 3.23
C TYR A 5 6.33 12.51 1.76
N THR A 6 7.02 11.42 1.48
CA THR A 6 7.09 10.83 0.14
C THR A 6 6.92 9.32 0.27
N ILE A 7 6.07 8.76 -0.59
CA ILE A 7 5.86 7.31 -0.68
C ILE A 7 6.27 6.89 -2.09
N GLU A 8 7.26 6.02 -2.17
CA GLU A 8 7.81 5.52 -3.44
C GLU A 8 7.53 4.01 -3.56
N PRO A 9 7.13 3.52 -4.75
CA PRO A 9 6.94 2.09 -4.97
C PRO A 9 8.30 1.39 -4.87
N ARG A 10 8.32 0.25 -4.19
CA ARG A 10 9.52 -0.58 -4.04
C ARG A 10 9.51 -1.64 -5.13
N ALA A 11 10.68 -1.87 -5.74
CA ALA A 11 10.83 -2.89 -6.77
C ALA A 11 10.39 -4.26 -6.27
N ASP A 12 9.69 -5.01 -7.12
CA ASP A 12 9.16 -6.34 -6.84
C ASP A 12 10.26 -7.31 -6.34
N GLN A 13 11.46 -7.18 -6.91
CA GLN A 13 12.67 -7.95 -6.53
C GLN A 13 13.12 -7.75 -5.07
N LEU A 14 12.63 -6.72 -4.38
CA LEU A 14 12.93 -6.42 -2.97
C LEU A 14 11.77 -6.77 -2.02
N GLY A 15 10.78 -7.54 -2.52
CA GLY A 15 9.56 -7.91 -1.79
C GLY A 15 8.38 -6.95 -2.05
N GLY A 16 8.46 -6.12 -3.10
CA GLY A 16 7.41 -5.18 -3.47
C GLY A 16 7.03 -4.18 -2.38
N GLY A 17 5.84 -3.58 -2.53
CA GLY A 17 5.26 -2.64 -1.58
C GLY A 17 5.81 -1.21 -1.68
N TRP A 18 5.91 -0.53 -0.54
CA TRP A 18 6.12 0.91 -0.49
C TRP A 18 7.20 1.31 0.50
N GLN A 19 7.99 2.32 0.12
CA GLN A 19 8.92 2.99 1.02
C GLN A 19 8.36 4.37 1.37
N LEU A 20 8.10 4.58 2.67
CA LEU A 20 7.73 5.87 3.23
C LEU A 20 8.99 6.60 3.71
N ARG A 21 9.12 7.87 3.32
CA ARG A 21 10.10 8.82 3.84
C ARG A 21 9.38 10.02 4.44
N LEU A 22 9.75 10.36 5.67
CA LEU A 22 9.20 11.48 6.43
C LEU A 22 10.20 12.63 6.41
N ILE A 23 9.75 13.79 5.96
CA ILE A 23 10.60 14.95 5.67
C ILE A 23 10.19 16.09 6.59
N GLN A 24 11.14 16.58 7.38
CA GLN A 24 11.00 17.79 8.19
C GLN A 24 11.96 18.84 7.66
N GLU A 25 11.43 19.98 7.21
CA GLU A 25 12.23 21.11 6.74
C GLU A 25 13.25 20.72 5.64
N GLY A 26 12.86 19.76 4.79
CA GLY A 26 13.70 19.22 3.71
C GLY A 26 14.69 18.13 4.13
N LEU A 27 14.75 17.78 5.42
CA LEU A 27 15.57 16.70 5.93
C LEU A 27 14.73 15.45 6.18
N GLU A 28 15.21 14.30 5.72
CA GLU A 28 14.64 13.02 6.11
C GLU A 28 14.90 12.79 7.61
N VAL A 29 13.82 12.66 8.37
CA VAL A 29 13.86 12.49 9.83
C VAL A 29 13.30 11.16 10.29
N GLY A 30 12.82 10.35 9.34
CA GLY A 30 12.27 9.03 9.60
C GLY A 30 11.64 8.42 8.35
N GLY A 31 11.09 7.23 8.51
CA GLY A 31 10.46 6.50 7.42
C GLY A 31 10.03 5.11 7.85
N GLY A 32 9.50 4.38 6.88
CA GLY A 32 9.02 3.01 7.07
C GLY A 32 9.03 2.24 5.76
N VAL A 33 9.06 0.92 5.86
CA VAL A 33 8.90 0.03 4.71
C VAL A 33 7.62 -0.76 4.94
N PHE A 34 6.74 -0.73 3.94
CA PHE A 34 5.45 -1.39 3.93
C PHE A 34 5.49 -2.43 2.81
N PRO A 35 6.03 -3.63 3.08
CA PRO A 35 6.13 -4.67 2.07
C PRO A 35 4.73 -5.20 1.74
N VAL A 36 4.55 -5.65 0.49
CA VAL A 36 3.37 -6.45 0.14
C VAL A 36 3.62 -7.86 0.66
N PRO A 37 2.76 -8.39 1.54
CA PRO A 37 2.96 -9.74 2.05
C PRO A 37 2.87 -10.74 0.90
N ALA A 38 3.79 -11.71 0.90
CA ALA A 38 3.57 -12.92 0.12
C ALA A 38 2.28 -13.56 0.64
N HIS A 39 1.38 -13.91 -0.26
CA HIS A 39 0.08 -14.45 0.07
C HIS A 39 -0.08 -15.83 -0.56
N ASP A 40 -0.76 -16.71 0.17
CA ASP A 40 -1.15 -18.00 -0.39
C ASP A 40 -2.32 -17.81 -1.38
N PRO A 41 -2.38 -18.58 -2.48
CA PRO A 41 -3.49 -18.50 -3.42
C PRO A 41 -4.87 -18.73 -2.78
N VAL A 42 -4.90 -19.45 -1.66
CA VAL A 42 -6.13 -19.74 -0.90
C VAL A 42 -6.68 -18.50 -0.22
N GLU A 43 -5.82 -17.62 0.31
CA GLU A 43 -6.25 -16.36 0.94
C GLU A 43 -6.89 -15.42 -0.09
N GLY A 44 -6.34 -15.37 -1.30
CA GLY A 44 -6.92 -14.59 -2.38
C GLY A 44 -8.30 -15.09 -2.82
N ILE A 45 -8.58 -16.39 -2.68
CA ILE A 45 -9.90 -16.96 -3.00
C ILE A 45 -10.95 -16.55 -1.96
N ASP A 46 -10.62 -16.59 -0.67
CA ASP A 46 -11.56 -16.20 0.41
C ASP A 46 -11.90 -14.70 0.32
N TRP A 47 -10.88 -13.86 0.13
CA TRP A 47 -11.06 -12.43 -0.15
C TRP A 47 -11.92 -12.19 -1.39
N TRP A 48 -11.62 -12.92 -2.47
CA TRP A 48 -12.38 -12.80 -3.71
C TRP A 48 -13.84 -13.19 -3.53
N ASP A 49 -14.12 -14.29 -2.82
CA ASP A 49 -15.49 -14.77 -2.55
C ASP A 49 -16.29 -13.77 -1.71
N ALA A 50 -15.64 -13.09 -0.77
CA ALA A 50 -16.25 -12.07 0.09
C ALA A 50 -16.59 -10.74 -0.61
N LEU A 51 -15.98 -10.44 -1.76
CA LEU A 51 -16.21 -9.19 -2.50
C LEU A 51 -17.52 -9.18 -3.30
N GLY A 52 -18.17 -8.01 -3.36
CA GLY A 52 -19.28 -7.75 -4.27
C GLY A 52 -18.83 -7.63 -5.74
N GLU A 53 -19.80 -7.68 -6.66
CA GLU A 53 -19.51 -7.61 -8.10
C GLU A 53 -18.82 -6.29 -8.51
N ASP A 54 -19.23 -5.16 -7.94
CA ASP A 54 -18.62 -3.85 -8.20
C ASP A 54 -17.16 -3.79 -7.74
N ASP A 55 -16.86 -4.28 -6.53
CA ASP A 55 -15.49 -4.29 -6.02
C ASP A 55 -14.60 -5.26 -6.81
N ARG A 56 -15.13 -6.44 -7.18
CA ARG A 56 -14.41 -7.37 -8.06
C ARG A 56 -14.08 -6.73 -9.40
N ALA A 57 -15.04 -6.04 -10.02
CA ALA A 57 -14.83 -5.33 -11.27
C ALA A 57 -13.75 -4.25 -11.12
N TYR A 58 -13.80 -3.47 -10.04
CA TYR A 58 -12.77 -2.48 -9.72
C TYR A 58 -11.39 -3.11 -9.63
N TRP A 59 -11.21 -4.17 -8.84
CA TRP A 59 -9.90 -4.79 -8.66
C TRP A 59 -9.37 -5.49 -9.92
N LEU A 60 -10.24 -6.04 -10.76
CA LEU A 60 -9.84 -6.55 -12.08
C LEU A 60 -9.30 -5.46 -13.01
N THR A 61 -9.73 -4.20 -12.85
CA THR A 61 -9.16 -3.08 -13.63
C THR A 61 -7.78 -2.65 -13.14
N GLN A 62 -7.46 -2.90 -11.87
CA GLN A 62 -6.17 -2.55 -11.27
C GLN A 62 -5.13 -3.67 -11.43
N ALA A 63 -5.61 -4.90 -11.61
CA ALA A 63 -4.80 -6.08 -11.83
C ALA A 63 -4.01 -6.00 -13.16
N ILE A 64 -2.81 -6.59 -13.18
CA ILE A 64 -2.00 -6.69 -14.41
C ILE A 64 -2.71 -7.61 -15.42
N GLU A 65 -3.23 -8.74 -14.93
CA GLU A 65 -4.11 -9.63 -15.66
C GLU A 65 -5.46 -9.70 -14.96
N PRO A 66 -6.59 -9.80 -15.68
CA PRO A 66 -7.93 -9.83 -15.08
C PRO A 66 -8.23 -11.21 -14.45
N THR A 67 -7.45 -11.56 -13.42
CA THR A 67 -7.59 -12.78 -12.64
C THR A 67 -7.81 -12.42 -11.16
N ALA A 68 -8.45 -13.32 -10.40
CA ALA A 68 -8.68 -13.10 -8.97
C ALA A 68 -7.35 -12.97 -8.17
N SER A 69 -6.33 -13.74 -8.54
CA SER A 69 -5.00 -13.67 -7.92
C SER A 69 -4.32 -12.31 -8.14
N GLU A 70 -4.32 -11.80 -9.37
CA GLU A 70 -3.72 -10.50 -9.67
C GLU A 70 -4.55 -9.33 -9.09
N ALA A 71 -5.87 -9.47 -9.04
CA ALA A 71 -6.75 -8.52 -8.37
C ALA A 71 -6.48 -8.46 -6.86
N PHE A 72 -6.23 -9.62 -6.24
CA PHE A 72 -5.85 -9.68 -4.83
C PHE A 72 -4.46 -9.10 -4.58
N ASN A 73 -3.50 -9.37 -5.46
CA ASN A 73 -2.18 -8.74 -5.38
C ASN A 73 -2.27 -7.20 -5.49
N ALA A 74 -3.09 -6.69 -6.42
CA ALA A 74 -3.35 -5.26 -6.55
C ALA A 74 -4.00 -4.65 -5.28
N TYR A 75 -4.92 -5.39 -4.65
CA TYR A 75 -5.50 -5.01 -3.35
C TYR A 75 -4.44 -4.95 -2.25
N LEU A 76 -3.55 -5.93 -2.14
CA LEU A 76 -2.49 -5.92 -1.13
C LEU A 76 -1.50 -4.76 -1.35
N VAL A 77 -1.16 -4.46 -2.61
CA VAL A 77 -0.37 -3.28 -2.97
C VAL A 77 -1.07 -2.00 -2.53
N ALA A 78 -2.37 -1.86 -2.82
CA ALA A 78 -3.15 -0.69 -2.41
C ALA A 78 -3.30 -0.57 -0.89
N SER A 79 -3.50 -1.70 -0.18
CA SER A 79 -3.56 -1.73 1.28
C SER A 79 -2.24 -1.26 1.88
N ALA A 80 -1.11 -1.76 1.40
CA ALA A 80 0.21 -1.35 1.88
C ALA A 80 0.48 0.15 1.63
N LEU A 81 -0.07 0.74 0.57
CA LEU A 81 -0.03 2.18 0.34
C LEU A 81 -0.86 2.93 1.38
N ALA A 82 -2.08 2.46 1.63
CA ALA A 82 -2.98 3.06 2.62
C ALA A 82 -2.38 3.06 4.03
N ASP A 83 -1.74 1.95 4.45
CA ASP A 83 -0.98 1.87 5.70
C ASP A 83 0.17 2.89 5.74
N ALA A 84 0.93 3.02 4.64
CA ALA A 84 2.02 3.99 4.55
C ALA A 84 1.51 5.44 4.64
N GLU A 85 0.39 5.74 3.98
CA GLU A 85 -0.26 7.04 4.05
C GLU A 85 -0.82 7.35 5.43
N GLU A 86 -1.46 6.39 6.09
CA GLU A 86 -1.98 6.55 7.44
C GLU A 86 -0.85 6.85 8.42
N HIS A 87 0.24 6.08 8.34
CA HIS A 87 1.43 6.31 9.16
C HIS A 87 2.01 7.71 8.94
N ALA A 88 2.11 8.14 7.68
CA ALA A 88 2.62 9.46 7.33
C ALA A 88 1.74 10.59 7.86
N LYS A 89 0.42 10.47 7.67
CA LYS A 89 -0.57 11.45 8.13
C LYS A 89 -0.60 11.51 9.67
N GLY A 90 -0.53 10.37 10.34
CA GLY A 90 -0.46 10.30 11.81
C GLY A 90 0.80 10.97 12.36
N TRP A 91 1.93 10.80 11.69
CA TRP A 91 3.17 11.47 12.06
C TRP A 91 3.09 12.99 11.88
N ILE A 92 2.57 13.49 10.75
CA ILE A 92 2.37 14.93 10.55
C ILE A 92 1.45 15.50 11.62
N ASN A 93 0.29 14.87 11.81
CA ASN A 93 -0.72 15.34 12.75
C ASN A 93 -0.16 15.42 14.18
N SER A 94 0.66 14.45 14.60
CA SER A 94 1.30 14.46 15.93
C SER A 94 2.27 15.62 16.16
N ARG A 95 2.71 16.33 15.11
CA ARG A 95 3.65 17.46 15.19
C ARG A 95 3.03 18.82 14.88
N GLU A 96 1.81 18.82 14.36
CA GLU A 96 0.98 20.01 14.17
C GLU A 96 0.07 20.28 15.39
N GLN A 97 -0.03 19.33 16.32
CA GLN A 97 -0.63 19.49 17.65
C GLN A 97 0.34 20.12 18.65
#